data_AF-A0A520B882-F1
#
_entry.id   AF-A0A520B882-F1
#
_cell.length_a   1.000
_cell.length_b   1.000
_cell.length_c   1.000
_cell.angle_alpha   90.00
_cell.angle_beta   90.00
_cell.angle_gamma   90.00
#
_symmetry.space_group_name_H-M   'P 1'
#
loop_
_entity.id
_entity.type
_entity.pdbx_description
1 polymer ?
#
loop_
_entity_poly.entity_id
_entity_poly.type
_entity_poly.pdbx_seq_one_letter_code
_entity_poly.pdbx_strand_id
1 'polypeptide(L)' 'KPEFRRFLYIALASNSEVRSMLYLALRLNYIDRSIFNKLIMDSEEIAKIISGLIKSLIPKS' A
#
# COMPACT_ATOMS: atom_id res chain seq x y z
N LYS A 1 12.71 17.72 2.44
CA LYS A 1 12.06 17.43 3.75
C LYS A 1 12.24 15.94 4.07
N PRO A 2 13.31 15.56 4.79
CA PRO A 2 13.61 14.15 5.12
C PRO A 2 12.47 13.43 5.85
N GLU A 3 11.86 14.11 6.84
CA GLU A 3 10.75 13.58 7.63
C GLU A 3 9.51 13.23 6.80
N PHE A 4 9.16 14.06 5.82
CA PHE A 4 8.01 13.80 4.95
C PHE A 4 8.20 12.51 4.15
N ARG A 5 9.41 12.26 3.64
CA ARG A 5 9.71 10.99 2.96
C ARG A 5 9.65 9.80 3.92
N ARG A 6 10.11 9.95 5.17
CA ARG A 6 9.98 8.91 6.19
C ARG A 6 8.51 8.53 6.43
N PHE A 7 7.62 9.51 6.56
CA PHE A 7 6.18 9.25 6.72
C PHE A 7 5.58 8.49 5.53
N LEU A 8 6.05 8.76 4.31
CA LEU A 8 5.59 8.01 3.13
C LEU A 8 6.07 6.55 3.14
N TYR A 9 7.30 6.28 3.61
CA TYR A 9 7.75 4.89 3.79
C TYR A 9 6.96 4.15 4.89
N ILE A 10 6.60 4.84 5.98
CA ILE A 10 5.70 4.28 7.00
C ILE A 10 4.35 3.93 6.38
N ALA A 11 3.76 4.83 5.60
CA ALA A 11 2.50 4.56 4.91
C ALA A 11 2.60 3.37 3.94
N LEU A 12 3.72 3.21 3.23
CA LEU A 12 3.96 2.06 2.35
C LEU A 12 4.07 0.73 3.13
N ALA A 13 4.70 0.76 4.31
CA ALA A 13 4.78 -0.40 5.21
C ALA A 13 3.38 -0.77 5.75
N SER A 14 2.61 0.19 6.24
CA SER A 14 1.23 -0.03 6.69
C SER A 14 0.34 -0.59 5.58
N ASN A 15 0.47 -0.08 4.34
CA ASN A 15 -0.25 -0.66 3.20
C ASN A 15 0.12 -2.12 2.95
N SER A 16 1.39 -2.49 3.14
CA SER A 16 1.84 -3.88 3.00
C SER A 16 1.24 -4.80 4.07
N GLU A 17 1.11 -4.33 5.30
CA GLU A 17 0.44 -5.05 6.39
C GLU A 17 -1.05 -5.27 6.09
N VAL A 18 -1.75 -4.26 5.54
CA VAL A 18 -3.14 -4.39 5.08
C VAL A 18 -3.27 -5.50 4.02
N ARG A 19 -2.36 -5.56 3.03
CA ARG A 19 -2.38 -6.62 2.01
C ARG A 19 -2.24 -8.00 2.65
N SER A 20 -1.31 -8.17 3.58
CA SER A 20 -1.15 -9.42 4.33
C SER A 20 -2.44 -9.82 5.06
N MET A 21 -3.13 -8.87 5.67
CA MET A 21 -4.41 -9.11 6.33
C MET A 21 -5.54 -9.44 5.35
N LEU A 22 -5.58 -8.84 4.15
CA LEU A 22 -6.54 -9.20 3.11
C LEU A 22 -6.37 -10.66 2.68
N TYR A 23 -5.13 -11.11 2.48
CA TYR A 23 -4.86 -12.53 2.16
C TYR A 23 -5.30 -13.46 3.30
N LEU A 24 -5.07 -13.06 4.56
CA LEU A 24 -5.54 -13.84 5.71
C LEU A 24 -7.07 -13.89 5.77
N ALA A 25 -7.74 -12.74 5.60
CA ALA A 25 -9.20 -12.64 5.62
C ALA A 25 -9.84 -13.49 4.52
N LEU A 26 -9.26 -13.52 3.31
CA LEU A 26 -9.72 -14.42 2.24
C LEU A 26 -9.54 -15.89 2.62
N ARG A 27 -8.37 -16.27 3.17
CA ARG A 27 -8.10 -17.67 3.58
C ARG A 27 -9.03 -18.15 4.70
N LEU A 28 -9.42 -17.26 5.60
CA LEU A 28 -10.34 -17.55 6.71
C LEU A 28 -11.82 -17.40 6.29
N ASN A 29 -12.11 -17.14 5.01
CA ASN A 29 -13.44 -16.89 4.47
C ASN A 29 -14.20 -15.76 5.18
N TYR A 30 -13.49 -14.74 5.70
CA TYR A 30 -14.11 -13.52 6.25
C TYR A 30 -14.53 -12.54 5.16
N ILE A 31 -13.92 -12.63 3.98
CA ILE A 31 -14.30 -11.89 2.77
C ILE A 31 -14.30 -12.85 1.59
N ASP A 32 -15.17 -12.60 0.61
CA ASP A 32 -15.17 -13.35 -0.64
C ASP A 32 -14.06 -12.87 -1.60
N ARG A 33 -13.87 -13.62 -2.69
CA ARG A 33 -12.85 -13.33 -3.71
C ARG A 33 -13.11 -12.01 -4.45
N SER A 34 -14.35 -11.58 -4.61
CA SER A 34 -14.69 -10.33 -5.29
C SER A 34 -14.28 -9.13 -4.44
N ILE A 35 -14.63 -9.14 -3.15
CA ILE A 35 -14.21 -8.13 -2.17
C ILE A 35 -12.69 -8.11 -2.04
N PHE A 36 -12.05 -9.28 -1.90
CA PHE A 36 -10.59 -9.37 -1.85
C PHE A 36 -9.92 -8.75 -3.08
N ASN A 37 -10.38 -9.10 -4.29
CA ASN A 37 -9.81 -8.60 -5.53
C ASN A 37 -9.92 -7.07 -5.64
N LYS A 38 -11.06 -6.50 -5.22
CA LYS A 38 -11.22 -5.05 -5.18
C LYS A 38 -10.22 -4.41 -4.21
N LEU A 39 -10.18 -4.87 -2.96
CA LEU A 39 -9.35 -4.27 -1.92
C LEU A 39 -7.85 -4.42 -2.19
N ILE A 40 -7.42 -5.55 -2.76
CA ILE A 40 -6.01 -5.75 -3.12
C ILE A 40 -5.60 -4.84 -4.27
N MET A 41 -6.47 -4.63 -5.27
CA MET A 41 -6.22 -3.70 -6.37
C MET A 41 -6.12 -2.26 -5.88
N ASP A 42 -7.06 -1.82 -5.03
CA ASP A 42 -7.04 -0.47 -4.43
C ASP A 42 -5.74 -0.26 -3.63
N SER A 43 -5.33 -1.26 -2.84
CA SER A 43 -4.08 -1.21 -2.07
C SER A 43 -2.82 -1.14 -2.95
N GLU A 44 -2.83 -1.80 -4.12
CA GLU A 44 -1.74 -1.71 -5.09
C GLU A 44 -1.68 -0.35 -5.78
N GLU A 45 -2.82 0.25 -6.08
CA GLU A 45 -2.89 1.61 -6.61
C GLU A 45 -2.32 2.63 -5.61
N ILE A 46 -2.70 2.53 -4.33
CA ILE A 46 -2.16 3.37 -3.26
C ILE A 46 -0.64 3.21 -3.15
N ALA A 47 -0.13 1.97 -3.20
CA ALA A 47 1.32 1.72 -3.16
C ALA A 47 2.07 2.39 -4.33
N LYS A 48 1.49 2.36 -5.55
CA LYS A 48 2.05 3.03 -6.73
C LYS A 48 2.08 4.54 -6.56
N ILE A 49 1.00 5.15 -6.04
CA ILE A 49 0.90 6.59 -5.77
C ILE A 49 1.96 7.02 -4.74
N ILE A 50 2.05 6.33 -3.61
CA ILE A 50 3.03 6.62 -2.55
C ILE A 50 4.46 6.50 -3.10
N SER A 51 4.74 5.43 -3.85
CA SER A 51 6.05 5.22 -4.47
C SER A 51 6.42 6.31 -5.47
N GLY A 52 5.47 6.73 -6.31
CA GLY A 52 5.63 7.84 -7.24
C GLY A 52 5.92 9.16 -6.52
N LEU A 53 5.19 9.43 -5.44
CA LEU A 53 5.40 10.61 -4.62
C LEU A 53 6.79 10.61 -3.96
N ILE A 54 7.22 9.49 -3.36
CA ILE A 54 8.57 9.35 -2.79
C ILE A 54 9.64 9.69 -3.83
N LYS A 55 9.51 9.15 -5.05
CA LYS A 55 10.44 9.40 -6.16
C LYS A 55 10.46 10.88 -6.56
N SER A 56 9.30 11.53 -6.63
CA SER A 56 9.19 12.96 -6.98
C SER A 56 9.90 13.89 -5.97
N LEU A 57 10.09 13.44 -4.73
CA LEU A 57 10.78 14.18 -3.68
C LEU A 57 12.31 14.03 -3.74
N ILE A 58 12.85 13.20 -4.65
CA ILE A 58 14.29 13.08 -4.89
C ILE A 58 14.70 14.20 -5.86
N PRO A 59 15.65 15.08 -5.50
CA PRO A 59 16.17 16.07 -6.42
C PRO A 59 16.69 15.36 -7.69
N LYS A 60 16.27 15.82 -8.87
CA LYS A 60 16.90 15.41 -10.12
C LYS A 60 18.22 16.18 -10.23
N SER A 61 19.34 15.45 -10.24
CA SER A 61 20.66 15.99 -10.56
C SER A 61 20.72 16.48 -12.00
#